data_AF-A0A1I7JLB0-F1
#
_entry.id   AF-A0A1I7JLB0-F1
#
_cell.length_a   1.000
_cell.length_b   1.000
_cell.length_c   1.000
_cell.angle_alpha   90.00
_cell.angle_beta   90.00
_cell.angle_gamma   90.00
#
_symmetry.space_group_name_H-M   'P 1'
#
loop_
_entity.id
_entity.type
_entity.pdbx_description
1 polymer ?
#
loop_
_entity_poly.entity_id
_entity_poly.type
_entity_poly.pdbx_seq_one_letter_code
_entity_poly.pdbx_strand_id
1 'polypeptide(L)'
;MTPLDETKIIQNVKLDLEITDNLQDNLLEMLLERVIKHFKAEYGVADIDDAYSFIFEDCVIKRFNRRGSEGAQSESVEGHSVSYYENKNEFLPYDDMLQKVFGQSGQSRPGRVFIL
;
A
#
# COMPACT_ATOMS: atom_id res chain seq x y z
N MET A 1 -11.03 19.09 -2.56
CA MET A 1 -10.54 17.72 -2.34
C MET A 1 -11.24 16.85 -3.35
N THR A 2 -10.48 16.24 -4.26
CA THR A 2 -11.04 15.30 -5.24
C THR A 2 -11.00 13.92 -4.59
N PRO A 3 -12.12 13.18 -4.50
CA PRO A 3 -12.10 11.85 -3.89
C PRO A 3 -11.24 10.89 -4.73
N LEU A 4 -10.54 10.00 -4.05
CA LEU A 4 -9.75 8.94 -4.66
C LEU A 4 -10.55 8.16 -5.72
N ASP A 5 -10.04 8.08 -6.95
CA ASP A 5 -10.67 7.29 -8.02
C ASP A 5 -10.11 5.86 -8.02
N GLU A 6 -10.77 4.97 -7.28
CA GLU A 6 -10.37 3.56 -7.16
C GLU A 6 -10.39 2.83 -8.51
N THR A 7 -11.32 3.18 -9.41
CA THR A 7 -11.39 2.56 -10.74
C THR A 7 -10.17 2.95 -11.56
N LYS A 8 -9.76 4.22 -11.50
CA LYS A 8 -8.60 4.71 -12.21
C LYS A 8 -7.30 4.08 -11.69
N ILE A 9 -7.18 3.91 -10.38
CA ILE A 9 -6.04 3.21 -9.75
C ILE A 9 -5.93 1.79 -10.28
N ILE A 10 -7.02 1.01 -10.29
CA ILE A 10 -7.00 -0.37 -10.80
C ILE A 10 -6.60 -0.41 -12.28
N GLN A 11 -7.10 0.51 -13.10
CA GLN A 11 -6.72 0.58 -14.52
C GLN A 11 -5.22 0.87 -14.70
N ASN A 12 -4.66 1.78 -13.92
CA ASN A 12 -3.23 2.12 -13.99
C ASN A 12 -2.36 0.96 -13.50
N VAL A 13 -2.76 0.29 -12.41
CA VAL A 13 -2.09 -0.92 -11.90
C VAL A 13 -2.10 -2.05 -12.94
N LYS A 14 -3.24 -2.30 -13.59
CA LYS A 14 -3.33 -3.30 -14.66
C LYS A 14 -2.40 -2.97 -15.82
N LEU A 15 -2.33 -1.70 -16.20
CA LEU A 15 -1.44 -1.22 -17.25
C LEU A 15 0.03 -1.47 -16.91
N ASP A 16 0.46 -1.13 -15.68
CA ASP A 16 1.85 -1.30 -15.23
C ASP A 16 2.25 -2.79 -15.12
N LEU A 17 1.32 -3.63 -14.69
CA LEU A 17 1.50 -5.09 -14.62
C LEU A 17 1.31 -5.82 -15.97
N GLU A 18 1.06 -5.09 -17.06
CA GLU A 18 0.75 -5.63 -18.39
C GLU A 18 -0.45 -6.60 -18.41
N ILE A 19 -1.40 -6.45 -17.48
CA ILE A 19 -2.62 -7.25 -17.38
C ILE A 19 -3.68 -6.67 -18.32
N THR A 20 -4.02 -7.44 -19.36
CA THR A 20 -4.98 -7.02 -20.40
C THR A 20 -6.36 -7.66 -20.26
N ASP A 21 -6.48 -8.71 -19.44
CA ASP A 21 -7.74 -9.38 -19.11
C ASP A 21 -8.31 -8.91 -17.75
N ASN A 22 -9.39 -9.54 -17.30
CA ASN A 22 -10.10 -9.20 -16.05
C ASN A 22 -10.02 -10.32 -14.99
N LEU A 23 -9.14 -11.31 -15.16
CA LEU A 23 -9.07 -12.48 -14.27
C LEU A 23 -8.60 -12.12 -12.86
N GLN A 24 -7.80 -11.05 -12.73
CA GLN A 24 -7.23 -10.61 -11.46
C GLN A 24 -7.94 -9.39 -10.86
N ASP A 25 -9.02 -8.88 -11.47
CA ASP A 25 -9.68 -7.64 -11.04
C ASP A 25 -10.13 -7.70 -9.58
N ASN A 26 -10.84 -8.77 -9.19
CA ASN A 26 -11.26 -8.98 -7.79
C ASN A 26 -10.08 -9.02 -6.81
N LEU A 27 -8.93 -9.57 -7.23
CA LEU A 27 -7.73 -9.61 -6.40
C LEU A 27 -7.14 -8.21 -6.24
N LEU A 28 -7.02 -7.46 -7.33
CA LEU A 28 -6.48 -6.09 -7.33
C LEU A 28 -7.37 -5.15 -6.51
N GLU A 29 -8.69 -5.24 -6.65
CA GLU A 29 -9.67 -4.49 -5.85
C GLU A 29 -9.52 -4.79 -4.35
N MET A 30 -9.45 -6.08 -3.98
CA MET A 30 -9.25 -6.50 -2.60
C MET A 30 -7.89 -6.03 -2.03
N LEU A 31 -6.83 -6.00 -2.86
CA LEU A 31 -5.53 -5.46 -2.45
C LEU A 31 -5.62 -3.95 -2.21
N LEU A 32 -6.23 -3.20 -3.14
CA LEU A 32 -6.43 -1.76 -3.04
C LEU A 32 -7.23 -1.40 -1.79
N GLU A 33 -8.35 -2.08 -1.55
CA GLU A 33 -9.18 -1.87 -0.35
C GLU A 33 -8.38 -2.03 0.94
N ARG A 34 -7.48 -3.02 1.00
CA ARG A 34 -6.60 -3.25 2.17
C ARG A 34 -5.56 -2.15 2.33
N VAL A 35 -4.96 -1.66 1.25
CA VAL A 35 -4.00 -0.53 1.29
C VAL A 35 -4.72 0.73 1.78
N ILE A 36 -5.91 1.03 1.25
CA ILE A 36 -6.73 2.17 1.66
C ILE A 36 -7.08 2.09 3.15
N LYS A 37 -7.59 0.93 3.61
CA LYS A 37 -7.91 0.73 5.04
C LYS A 37 -6.69 0.90 5.94
N HIS A 38 -5.53 0.37 5.53
CA HIS A 38 -4.30 0.52 6.29
C HIS A 38 -3.85 1.98 6.36
N PHE A 39 -3.85 2.70 5.23
CA PHE A 39 -3.51 4.11 5.17
C PHE A 39 -4.41 4.96 6.07
N LYS A 40 -5.73 4.74 6.02
CA LYS A 40 -6.71 5.42 6.88
C LYS A 40 -6.45 5.16 8.36
N ALA A 41 -6.11 3.93 8.72
CA ALA A 41 -5.80 3.56 10.10
C ALA A 41 -4.48 4.17 10.60
N GLU A 42 -3.43 4.15 9.77
CA GLU A 42 -2.09 4.66 10.13
C GLU A 42 -2.08 6.18 10.30
N TYR A 43 -2.74 6.91 9.40
CA TYR A 43 -2.73 8.38 9.39
C TYR A 43 -3.98 9.02 10.00
N GLY A 44 -4.94 8.22 10.49
CA GLY A 44 -6.15 8.72 11.15
C GLY A 44 -7.06 9.56 10.24
N VAL A 45 -7.15 9.20 8.96
CA VAL A 45 -7.94 9.94 7.96
C VAL A 45 -9.16 9.18 7.48
N ALA A 46 -10.26 9.89 7.24
CA ALA A 46 -11.49 9.32 6.70
C ALA A 46 -11.53 9.36 5.16
N ASP A 47 -11.07 10.47 4.59
CA ASP A 47 -11.08 10.75 3.17
C ASP A 47 -9.65 11.00 2.67
N ILE A 48 -9.39 10.61 1.44
CA ILE A 48 -8.07 10.70 0.79
C ILE A 48 -8.26 11.42 -0.54
N ASP A 49 -7.42 12.43 -0.80
CA ASP A 49 -7.44 13.16 -2.06
C ASP A 49 -6.80 12.32 -3.18
N ASP A 50 -7.39 12.37 -4.38
CA ASP A 50 -6.89 11.68 -5.58
C ASP A 50 -5.46 12.08 -5.97
N ALA A 51 -4.98 13.24 -5.52
CA ALA A 51 -3.58 13.64 -5.66
C ALA A 51 -2.58 12.62 -5.04
N TYR A 52 -3.04 11.72 -4.16
CA TYR A 52 -2.23 10.65 -3.55
C TYR A 52 -2.43 9.27 -4.20
N SER A 53 -3.19 9.17 -5.30
CA SER A 53 -3.51 7.91 -6.00
C SER A 53 -2.27 7.05 -6.31
N PHE A 54 -1.17 7.69 -6.74
CA PHE A 54 0.10 7.03 -7.07
C PHE A 54 0.68 6.18 -5.91
N ILE A 55 0.43 6.56 -4.65
CA ILE A 55 0.89 5.79 -3.48
C ILE A 55 0.17 4.44 -3.43
N PHE A 56 -1.12 4.43 -3.75
CA PHE A 56 -1.94 3.23 -3.74
C PHE A 56 -1.60 2.32 -4.92
N GLU A 57 -1.36 2.90 -6.10
CA GLU A 57 -0.86 2.17 -7.27
C GLU A 57 0.42 1.39 -6.94
N ASP A 58 1.44 2.09 -6.42
CA ASP A 58 2.73 1.49 -6.05
C ASP A 58 2.59 0.37 -5.01
N CYS A 59 1.74 0.58 -4.00
CA CYS A 59 1.52 -0.40 -2.94
C CYS A 59 0.79 -1.65 -3.45
N VAL A 60 -0.22 -1.49 -4.32
CA VAL A 60 -0.95 -2.62 -4.91
C VAL A 60 -0.03 -3.45 -5.80
N ILE A 61 0.79 -2.81 -6.64
CA ILE A 61 1.77 -3.48 -7.50
C ILE A 61 2.75 -4.31 -6.65
N LYS A 62 3.32 -3.71 -5.60
CA LYS A 62 4.23 -4.42 -4.67
C LYS A 62 3.56 -5.64 -4.03
N ARG A 63 2.33 -5.49 -3.54
CA ARG A 63 1.57 -6.59 -2.91
C ARG A 63 1.23 -7.70 -3.90
N PHE A 64 0.86 -7.36 -5.13
CA PHE A 64 0.59 -8.32 -6.19
C PHE A 64 1.83 -9.14 -6.55
N ASN A 65 2.96 -8.46 -6.82
CA ASN A 65 4.23 -9.09 -7.18
C ASN A 65 4.77 -10.00 -6.06
N ARG A 66 4.63 -9.58 -4.79
CA ARG A 66 5.00 -10.39 -3.64
C ARG A 66 4.20 -11.69 -3.59
N ARG A 67 2.87 -11.63 -3.75
CA ARG A 67 2.00 -12.82 -3.73
C ARG A 67 2.33 -13.79 -4.86
N GLY A 68 2.62 -13.27 -6.06
CA GLY A 68 3.09 -14.10 -7.18
C GLY A 68 4.43 -14.79 -6.89
N SER A 69 5.35 -14.06 -6.25
CA SER A 69 6.65 -14.59 -5.84
C SER A 69 6.55 -15.64 -4.73
N GLU A 70 5.64 -15.48 -3.76
CA GLU A 70 5.38 -16.46 -2.70
C GLU A 70 4.85 -17.79 -3.28
N GLY A 71 3.97 -17.73 -4.29
CA GLY A 71 3.50 -18.92 -5.01
C GLY A 71 4.65 -19.65 -5.70
N ALA A 72 5.45 -18.94 -6.49
CA ALA A 72 6.61 -19.51 -7.17
C ALA A 72 7.70 -20.04 -6.21
N GLN A 73 7.90 -19.39 -5.06
CA GLN A 73 8.82 -19.87 -4.02
C GLN A 73 8.26 -21.09 -3.27
N SER A 74 6.95 -21.18 -3.04
CA SER A 74 6.33 -22.34 -2.38
C SER A 74 6.44 -23.62 -3.20
N GLU A 75 6.51 -23.52 -4.53
CA GLU A 75 6.84 -24.64 -5.42
C GLU A 75 8.33 -25.01 -5.40
N SER A 76 9.20 -24.12 -4.90
CA SER A 76 10.67 -24.25 -4.97
C SER A 76 11.35 -24.54 -3.62
N VAL A 77 10.73 -24.23 -2.47
CA VAL A 77 11.35 -24.42 -1.13
C VAL A 77 10.32 -24.76 -0.04
N GLU A 78 10.40 -25.96 0.53
CA GLU A 78 9.86 -26.26 1.86
C GLU A 78 10.59 -25.41 2.91
N GLY A 79 9.92 -24.43 3.53
CA GLY A 79 10.25 -24.02 4.90
C GLY A 79 10.78 -22.61 5.18
N HIS A 80 10.44 -21.58 4.39
CA HIS A 80 10.66 -20.19 4.83
C HIS A 80 9.39 -19.32 4.76
N SER A 81 8.87 -18.98 5.95
CA SER A 81 7.78 -18.02 6.17
C SER A 81 8.24 -16.60 5.82
N VAL A 82 7.81 -16.06 4.67
CA VAL A 82 7.97 -14.63 4.35
C VAL A 82 7.03 -13.83 5.24
N SER A 83 7.63 -13.27 6.29
CA SER A 83 6.94 -12.79 7.47
C SER A 83 6.00 -11.60 7.22
N TYR A 84 5.00 -11.48 8.09
CA TYR A 84 4.02 -10.39 8.20
C TYR A 84 4.60 -8.97 8.37
N TYR A 85 5.93 -8.81 8.50
CA TYR A 85 6.56 -7.54 8.87
C TYR A 85 6.70 -6.51 7.73
N GLU A 86 6.63 -6.90 6.45
CA GLU A 86 6.92 -5.96 5.36
C GLU A 86 5.81 -4.93 5.11
N ASN A 87 4.54 -5.27 5.35
CA ASN A 87 3.43 -4.33 5.19
C ASN A 87 3.52 -3.16 6.18
N LYS A 88 4.19 -3.34 7.33
CA LYS A 88 4.37 -2.29 8.35
C LYS A 88 5.11 -1.07 7.80
N ASN A 89 5.83 -1.23 6.69
CA ASN A 89 6.71 -0.22 6.12
C ASN A 89 6.27 0.23 4.72
N GLU A 90 5.08 -0.16 4.24
CA GLU A 90 4.70 0.06 2.83
C GLU A 90 4.58 1.54 2.45
N PHE A 91 4.33 2.41 3.43
CA PHE A 91 4.26 3.87 3.24
C PHE A 91 5.57 4.62 3.53
N LEU A 92 6.62 3.95 4.03
CA LEU A 92 7.89 4.60 4.39
C LEU A 92 8.49 5.49 3.28
N PRO A 93 8.47 5.11 1.99
CA PRO A 93 9.00 5.97 0.92
C PRO A 93 8.29 7.32 0.79
N TYR A 94 7.07 7.43 1.30
CA TYR A 94 6.23 8.63 1.20
C TYR A 94 6.08 9.34 2.55
N ASP A 95 6.65 8.82 3.64
CA ASP A 95 6.36 9.27 5.00
C ASP A 95 6.68 10.77 5.20
N ASP A 96 7.80 11.28 4.67
CA ASP A 96 8.11 12.72 4.73
C ASP A 96 7.03 13.62 4.10
N MET A 97 6.37 13.15 3.02
CA MET A 97 5.26 13.84 2.38
C MET A 97 3.99 13.67 3.23
N LEU A 98 3.68 12.44 3.61
CA LEU A 98 2.48 12.08 4.34
C LEU A 98 2.43 12.71 5.74
N GLN A 99 3.56 12.82 6.43
CA GLN A 99 3.67 13.51 7.72
C GLN A 99 3.44 15.02 7.60
N LYS A 100 3.84 15.65 6.49
CA LYS A 100 3.55 17.08 6.26
C LYS A 100 2.06 17.33 6.07
N VAL A 101 1.37 16.40 5.42
CA VAL A 101 -0.05 16.52 5.04
C VAL A 101 -0.96 16.05 6.17
N PHE A 102 -0.65 14.90 6.77
CA PHE A 102 -1.50 14.17 7.71
C PHE A 102 -0.92 14.11 9.13
N GLY A 103 0.40 14.28 9.31
CA GLY A 103 1.10 14.16 10.61
C GLY A 103 0.76 15.23 11.66
N GLN A 104 -0.14 16.18 11.37
CA GLN A 104 -0.66 17.11 12.37
C GLN A 104 -1.90 16.58 13.12
N SER A 105 -2.48 15.44 12.72
CA SER A 105 -3.69 14.88 13.34
C SER A 105 -3.45 13.95 14.54
N GLY A 106 -2.21 13.57 14.86
CA GLY A 106 -1.89 12.76 16.04
C GLY A 106 -0.39 12.50 16.19
N GLN A 107 0.19 12.77 17.36
CA GLN A 107 1.63 12.90 17.55
C GLN A 107 2.47 11.63 17.30
N SER A 108 3.57 11.76 16.56
CA SER A 108 4.93 11.70 17.12
C SER A 108 5.96 12.15 16.08
N ARG A 109 6.71 13.22 16.41
CA ARG A 109 7.87 13.67 15.62
C ARG A 109 9.02 12.71 15.91
N PRO A 110 9.70 12.10 14.93
CA PRO A 110 10.88 11.30 15.20
C PRO A 110 12.00 12.24 15.68
N GLY A 111 12.26 12.28 16.99
CA GLY A 111 13.27 13.18 17.53
C GLY A 111 13.27 13.46 19.03
N ARG A 112 12.91 12.50 19.90
CA ARG A 112 13.36 12.54 21.31
C ARG A 112 13.73 11.14 21.78
N VAL A 113 15.03 10.94 21.98
CA VAL A 113 15.58 9.83 22.77
C VAL A 113 15.15 10.06 24.22
N PHE A 114 14.43 9.12 24.82
CA PHE A 114 14.31 9.05 26.27
C PHE A 114 15.52 8.28 26.80
N ILE A 115 16.44 8.99 27.45
CA ILE A 115 17.45 8.36 28.30
C ILE A 115 16.78 8.17 29.66
N LEU A 116 16.63 6.91 30.07
CA LEU A 116 16.23 6.51 31.43
C LEU A 116 17.45 6.47 32.34
#